data_AF-A0A564TRH4-F1
#
_entry.id   AF-A0A564TRH4-F1
#
_cell.length_a   1.000
_cell.length_b   1.000
_cell.length_c   1.000
_cell.angle_alpha   90.00
_cell.angle_beta   90.00
_cell.angle_gamma   90.00
#
_symmetry.space_group_name_H-M   'P 1'
#
loop_
_entity.id
_entity.type
_entity.pdbx_description
1 polymer ?
#
loop_
_entity_poly.entity_id
_entity_poly.type
_entity_poly.pdbx_seq_one_letter_code
_entity_poly.pdbx_strand_id
1 'polypeptide(L)'
;MQAYLSENYSGKCGTGRQEVDKTNAGLTKELFKRFRKEVDQLRDTYLNSIVAHIMDVKNCTKKEAKTIYSAINVLYVEHVNLTPRKVIQLEGLLSRELFSEIAKYVFNHYEWPESLDDEVDRITLEYRTKGDLGRNKASVKRALYTALAMGL
;
A
#
# COMPACT_ATOMS: atom_id res chain seq x y z
N MET A 1 -5.79 18.69 31.10
CA MET A 1 -6.18 17.69 30.06
C MET A 1 -6.19 18.26 28.63
N GLN A 2 -6.56 19.53 28.41
CA GLN A 2 -6.51 20.15 27.06
C GLN A 2 -5.08 20.39 26.53
N ALA A 3 -4.10 20.67 27.39
CA ALA A 3 -2.71 20.93 26.97
C ALA A 3 -2.03 19.74 26.26
N TYR A 4 -2.27 18.51 26.75
CA TYR A 4 -1.65 17.29 26.20
C TYR A 4 -2.18 16.94 24.79
N LEU A 5 -3.45 17.25 24.51
CA LEU A 5 -4.06 17.04 23.20
C LEU A 5 -3.57 18.10 22.20
N SER A 6 -3.27 19.32 22.64
CA SER A 6 -2.73 20.38 21.79
C SER A 6 -1.28 20.16 21.37
N GLU A 7 -0.44 19.54 22.22
CA GLU A 7 0.96 19.20 21.87
C GLU A 7 1.06 17.99 20.93
N ASN A 8 0.15 17.02 21.04
CA ASN A 8 0.22 15.77 20.27
C ASN A 8 -0.72 15.73 19.05
N TYR A 9 -1.77 16.55 19.02
CA TYR A 9 -2.76 16.60 17.94
C TYR A 9 -3.03 18.05 17.51
N SER A 10 -1.98 18.86 17.32
CA SER A 10 -2.11 20.10 16.56
C SER A 10 -2.34 19.74 15.08
N GLY A 11 -3.61 19.63 14.70
CA GLY A 11 -4.03 19.64 13.30
C GLY A 11 -3.54 20.94 12.66
N LYS A 12 -2.41 20.86 11.94
CA LYS A 12 -1.97 21.93 11.05
C LYS A 12 -2.87 21.92 9.82
N CYS A 13 -3.90 22.77 9.86
CA CYS A 13 -4.45 23.38 8.65
C CYS A 13 -3.36 24.28 8.06
N GLY A 14 -2.63 23.75 7.08
CA GLY A 14 -1.65 24.51 6.32
C GLY A 14 -1.28 23.74 5.07
N THR A 15 -1.44 24.37 3.91
CA THR A 15 -0.89 23.95 2.61
C THR A 15 0.63 23.97 2.68
N GLY A 16 1.19 23.01 3.40
CA GLY A 16 2.58 22.62 3.36
C GLY A 16 2.54 21.11 3.20
N ARG A 17 2.48 20.62 1.96
CA ARG A 17 2.78 19.22 1.70
C ARG A 17 4.17 19.00 2.30
N GLN A 18 4.26 18.29 3.42
CA GLN A 18 5.54 17.68 3.80
C GLN A 18 6.03 17.00 2.52
N GLU A 19 7.22 17.37 2.06
CA GLU A 19 7.88 16.62 1.00
C GLU A 19 8.06 15.22 1.54
N VAL A 20 7.08 14.36 1.24
CA VAL A 20 7.12 12.98 1.66
C VAL A 20 8.29 12.42 0.90
N ASP A 21 9.31 11.97 1.61
CA ASP A 21 10.47 11.32 0.99
C ASP A 21 9.94 10.23 0.06
N LYS A 22 10.19 10.42 -1.25
CA LYS A 22 9.68 9.54 -2.30
C LYS A 22 10.69 8.47 -2.68
N THR A 23 11.84 8.49 -2.03
CA THR A 23 12.92 7.54 -2.23
C THR A 23 12.36 6.13 -2.09
N ASN A 24 12.71 5.26 -3.05
CA ASN A 24 12.25 3.87 -3.12
C ASN A 24 10.72 3.71 -3.13
N ALA A 25 9.97 4.72 -3.60
CA ALA A 25 8.51 4.75 -3.55
C ALA A 25 7.94 4.52 -2.13
N GLY A 26 8.66 4.93 -1.09
CA GLY A 26 8.27 4.72 0.31
C GLY A 26 8.49 3.30 0.85
N LEU A 27 9.10 2.40 0.06
CA LEU A 27 9.51 1.06 0.49
C LEU A 27 10.94 1.07 1.04
N THR A 28 11.34 -0.03 1.69
CA THR A 28 12.76 -0.28 1.97
C THR A 28 13.53 -0.48 0.65
N LYS A 29 14.81 -0.12 0.65
CA LYS A 29 15.69 -0.22 -0.53
C LYS A 29 15.70 -1.62 -1.15
N GLU A 30 15.68 -2.66 -0.33
CA GLU A 30 15.69 -4.05 -0.79
C GLU A 30 14.38 -4.46 -1.46
N LEU A 31 13.23 -4.09 -0.85
CA LEU A 31 11.91 -4.34 -1.43
C LEU A 31 11.75 -3.61 -2.75
N PHE A 32 12.18 -2.34 -2.82
CA PHE A 32 12.10 -1.57 -4.05
C PHE A 32 12.98 -2.12 -5.17
N LYS A 33 14.18 -2.62 -4.84
CA LYS A 33 15.06 -3.28 -5.81
C LYS A 33 14.43 -4.56 -6.38
N ARG A 34 13.81 -5.38 -5.53
CA ARG A 34 13.07 -6.59 -5.97
C ARG A 34 11.86 -6.22 -6.81
N PHE A 35 11.11 -5.20 -6.41
CA PHE A 35 9.99 -4.65 -7.18
C PHE A 35 10.40 -4.22 -8.58
N ARG A 36 11.48 -3.44 -8.72
CA ARG A 36 11.98 -3.06 -10.05
C ARG A 36 12.34 -4.27 -10.89
N LYS A 37 13.01 -5.26 -10.31
CA LYS A 37 13.41 -6.48 -11.03
C LYS A 37 12.19 -7.23 -11.60
N GLU A 38 11.13 -7.39 -10.81
CA GLU A 38 9.91 -8.06 -11.29
C GLU A 38 9.14 -7.22 -12.31
N VAL A 39 9.09 -5.90 -12.15
CA VAL A 39 8.47 -5.00 -13.14
C VAL A 39 9.24 -5.03 -14.46
N ASP A 40 10.58 -5.08 -14.42
CA ASP A 40 11.40 -5.19 -15.63
C ASP A 40 11.18 -6.55 -16.31
N GLN A 41 11.10 -7.64 -15.54
CA GLN A 41 10.74 -8.96 -16.07
C GLN A 41 9.33 -8.98 -16.70
N LEU A 42 8.36 -8.34 -16.05
CA LEU A 42 6.99 -8.22 -16.56
C LEU A 42 6.96 -7.45 -17.90
N ARG A 43 7.72 -6.36 -17.98
CA ARG A 43 7.86 -5.57 -19.20
C ARG A 43 8.53 -6.33 -20.33
N ASP A 44 9.59 -7.08 -20.03
CA ASP A 44 10.33 -7.88 -21.01
C ASP A 44 9.48 -9.04 -21.54
N THR A 45 8.74 -9.72 -20.65
CA THR A 45 7.85 -10.82 -21.00
C THR A 45 6.65 -10.37 -21.84
N TYR A 46 6.12 -9.17 -21.56
CA TYR A 46 4.88 -8.65 -22.16
C TYR A 46 5.06 -7.30 -22.85
N LEU A 47 6.14 -7.13 -23.62
CA LEU A 47 6.54 -5.87 -24.30
C LEU A 47 5.38 -5.08 -24.94
N ASN A 48 4.49 -5.74 -25.67
CA ASN A 48 3.33 -5.11 -26.34
C ASN A 48 1.97 -5.53 -25.77
N SER A 49 1.97 -6.47 -24.81
CA SER A 49 0.76 -7.12 -24.31
C SER A 49 0.55 -6.95 -22.80
N ILE A 50 1.37 -6.13 -22.12
CA ILE A 50 1.25 -5.93 -20.66
C ILE A 50 -0.15 -5.48 -20.22
N VAL A 51 -0.80 -4.63 -21.02
CA VAL A 51 -2.18 -4.20 -20.74
C VAL A 51 -3.15 -5.38 -20.88
N ALA A 52 -2.96 -6.26 -21.86
CA ALA A 52 -3.78 -7.45 -22.02
C ALA A 52 -3.56 -8.45 -20.88
N HIS A 53 -2.31 -8.61 -20.43
CA HIS A 53 -1.99 -9.43 -19.26
C HIS A 53 -2.63 -8.88 -17.98
N ILE A 54 -2.58 -7.56 -17.74
CA ILE A 54 -3.25 -6.94 -16.60
C ILE A 54 -4.78 -7.13 -16.69
N MET A 55 -5.36 -7.05 -17.90
CA MET A 55 -6.79 -7.33 -18.09
C MET A 55 -7.14 -8.76 -17.72
N ASP A 56 -6.32 -9.74 -18.10
CA ASP A 56 -6.50 -11.16 -17.80
C ASP A 56 -6.40 -11.44 -16.29
N VAL A 57 -5.33 -10.93 -15.64
CA VAL A 57 -5.08 -11.11 -14.21
C VAL A 57 -6.14 -10.44 -13.33
N LYS A 58 -6.53 -9.20 -13.65
CA LYS A 58 -7.47 -8.41 -12.84
C LYS A 58 -8.92 -8.54 -13.30
N ASN A 59 -9.17 -9.27 -14.39
CA ASN A 59 -10.46 -9.35 -15.07
C ASN A 59 -11.13 -7.97 -15.26
N CYS A 60 -10.36 -7.00 -15.77
CA CYS A 60 -10.76 -5.60 -15.82
C CYS A 60 -10.85 -5.04 -17.24
N THR A 61 -11.44 -3.85 -17.38
CA THR A 61 -11.51 -3.17 -18.67
C THR A 61 -10.13 -2.66 -19.11
N LYS A 62 -9.93 -2.49 -20.41
CA LYS A 62 -8.69 -1.93 -20.98
C LYS A 62 -8.32 -0.56 -20.39
N LYS A 63 -9.31 0.24 -20.00
CA LYS A 63 -9.09 1.56 -19.40
C LYS A 63 -8.52 1.44 -17.98
N GLU A 64 -9.04 0.50 -17.19
CA GLU A 64 -8.54 0.21 -15.84
C GLU A 64 -7.14 -0.39 -15.91
N ALA A 65 -6.92 -1.37 -16.79
CA ALA A 65 -5.60 -1.96 -17.00
C ALA A 65 -4.53 -0.91 -17.38
N LYS A 66 -4.85 0.05 -18.26
CA LYS A 66 -3.96 1.18 -18.57
C LYS A 66 -3.69 2.07 -17.35
N THR A 67 -4.68 2.24 -16.49
CA THR A 67 -4.53 3.04 -15.27
C THR A 67 -3.60 2.35 -14.28
N ILE A 68 -3.75 1.04 -14.11
CA ILE A 68 -2.86 0.21 -13.27
C ILE A 68 -1.44 0.24 -13.83
N TYR A 69 -1.27 0.05 -15.15
CA TYR A 69 0.04 0.13 -15.79
C TYR A 69 0.71 1.50 -15.59
N SER A 70 -0.06 2.59 -15.73
CA SER A 70 0.43 3.94 -15.45
C SER A 70 0.86 4.10 -13.98
N ALA A 71 0.09 3.54 -13.03
CA ALA A 71 0.46 3.55 -11.62
C ALA A 71 1.78 2.82 -11.35
N ILE A 72 2.01 1.66 -12.01
CA ILE A 72 3.29 0.92 -11.93
C ILE A 72 4.43 1.78 -12.46
N ASN A 73 4.25 2.45 -13.61
CA ASN A 73 5.29 3.30 -14.20
C ASN A 73 5.68 4.46 -13.27
N VAL A 74 4.69 5.09 -12.65
CA VAL A 74 4.88 6.22 -11.72
C VAL A 74 5.56 5.77 -10.42
N LEU A 75 5.29 4.56 -9.95
CA LEU A 75 6.02 3.92 -8.83
C LEU A 75 7.45 3.55 -9.22
N TYR A 76 7.66 3.04 -10.43
CA TYR A 76 8.98 2.65 -10.94
C TYR A 76 9.96 3.82 -10.95
N VAL A 77 9.49 5.02 -11.30
CA VAL A 77 10.28 6.26 -11.31
C VAL A 77 10.29 7.00 -9.97
N GLU A 78 9.77 6.39 -8.89
CA GLU A 78 9.80 6.95 -7.53
C GLU A 78 9.08 8.30 -7.43
N HIS A 79 8.11 8.57 -8.30
CA HIS A 79 7.40 9.85 -8.32
C HIS A 79 6.24 9.89 -7.31
N VAL A 80 5.80 8.73 -6.83
CA VAL A 80 4.78 8.57 -5.79
C VAL A 80 5.15 7.47 -4.82
N ASN A 81 4.60 7.58 -3.60
CA ASN A 81 4.74 6.54 -2.60
C ASN A 81 3.71 5.44 -2.80
N LEU A 82 4.09 4.22 -2.42
CA LEU A 82 3.23 3.06 -2.48
C LEU A 82 2.21 3.11 -1.35
N THR A 83 1.00 3.57 -1.68
CA THR A 83 -0.12 3.62 -0.74
C THR A 83 -0.87 2.29 -0.69
N PRO A 84 -1.62 1.99 0.39
CA PRO A 84 -2.43 0.77 0.51
C PRO A 84 -3.34 0.52 -0.71
N ARG A 85 -3.98 1.58 -1.23
CA ARG A 85 -4.81 1.49 -2.44
C ARG A 85 -4.03 1.03 -3.69
N LYS A 86 -2.77 1.43 -3.83
CA LYS A 86 -1.91 1.00 -4.94
C LYS A 86 -1.44 -0.44 -4.75
N VAL A 87 -1.17 -0.87 -3.52
CA VAL A 87 -0.86 -2.28 -3.23
C VAL A 87 -1.99 -3.18 -3.73
N ILE A 88 -3.25 -2.86 -3.41
CA ILE A 88 -4.41 -3.64 -3.89
C ILE A 88 -4.45 -3.72 -5.43
N GLN A 89 -4.05 -2.66 -6.13
CA GLN A 89 -3.97 -2.66 -7.60
C GLN A 89 -2.84 -3.55 -8.15
N LEU A 90 -1.78 -3.77 -7.38
CA LEU A 90 -0.64 -4.64 -7.75
C LEU A 90 -0.90 -6.12 -7.44
N GLU A 91 -1.96 -6.44 -6.69
CA GLU A 91 -2.33 -7.81 -6.37
C GLU A 91 -2.49 -8.65 -7.64
N GLY A 92 -1.76 -9.77 -7.71
CA GLY A 92 -1.73 -10.70 -8.85
C GLY A 92 -0.72 -10.37 -9.95
N LEU A 93 -0.11 -9.18 -9.94
CA LEU A 93 0.87 -8.76 -10.98
C LEU A 93 2.33 -9.04 -10.60
N LEU A 94 2.58 -9.22 -9.31
CA LEU A 94 3.90 -9.55 -8.76
C LEU A 94 3.89 -10.98 -8.23
N SER A 95 5.08 -11.52 -8.00
CA SER A 95 5.24 -12.80 -7.31
C SER A 95 4.57 -12.75 -5.94
N ARG A 96 3.97 -13.89 -5.56
CA ARG A 96 3.24 -14.01 -4.30
C ARG A 96 4.10 -13.60 -3.09
N GLU A 97 5.37 -14.01 -3.09
CA GLU A 97 6.31 -13.69 -2.02
C GLU A 97 6.57 -12.18 -1.92
N LEU A 98 6.97 -11.54 -3.03
CA LEU A 98 7.27 -10.11 -3.02
C LEU A 98 6.04 -9.28 -2.67
N PHE A 99 4.88 -9.62 -3.25
CA PHE A 99 3.63 -8.94 -2.96
C PHE A 99 3.28 -9.02 -1.47
N SER A 100 3.43 -10.20 -0.87
CA SER A 100 3.12 -10.41 0.55
C SER A 100 4.00 -9.54 1.47
N GLU A 101 5.29 -9.41 1.16
CA GLU A 101 6.22 -8.57 1.92
C GLU A 101 5.89 -7.08 1.77
N ILE A 102 5.61 -6.65 0.54
CA ILE A 102 5.21 -5.26 0.25
C ILE A 102 3.90 -4.91 0.96
N ALA A 103 2.88 -5.77 0.85
CA ALA A 103 1.59 -5.56 1.50
C ALA A 103 1.76 -5.46 3.01
N LYS A 104 2.54 -6.36 3.62
CA LYS A 104 2.82 -6.33 5.06
C LYS A 104 3.53 -5.07 5.50
N TYR A 105 4.50 -4.59 4.72
CA TYR A 105 5.18 -3.34 5.03
C TYR A 105 4.20 -2.16 4.93
N VAL A 106 3.50 -2.02 3.80
CA VAL A 106 2.64 -0.87 3.52
C VAL A 106 1.46 -0.79 4.50
N PHE A 107 0.77 -1.90 4.76
CA PHE A 107 -0.37 -1.93 5.70
C PHE A 107 0.05 -1.76 7.18
N ASN A 108 1.34 -1.77 7.50
CA ASN A 108 1.82 -1.45 8.85
C ASN A 108 2.39 -0.03 8.97
N HIS A 109 2.72 0.62 7.86
CA HIS A 109 3.40 1.94 7.86
C HIS A 109 2.51 3.08 7.34
N TYR A 110 1.46 2.79 6.57
CA TYR A 110 0.56 3.80 6.01
C TYR A 110 -0.86 3.62 6.51
N GLU A 111 -1.57 4.73 6.71
CA GLU A 111 -3.00 4.71 6.98
C GLU A 111 -3.82 4.57 5.70
N TRP A 112 -5.00 3.96 5.81
CA TRP A 112 -5.99 3.83 4.75
C TRP A 112 -7.41 4.10 5.27
N PRO A 113 -8.32 4.56 4.39
CA PRO A 113 -9.72 4.72 4.73
C PRO A 113 -10.39 3.37 4.98
N GLU A 114 -11.38 3.34 5.87
CA GLU A 114 -12.14 2.13 6.23
C GLU A 114 -12.81 1.45 5.03
N SER A 115 -13.06 2.18 3.94
CA SER A 115 -13.57 1.62 2.69
C SER A 115 -12.67 0.56 2.05
N LEU A 116 -11.40 0.47 2.45
CA LEU A 116 -10.46 -0.55 1.98
C LEU A 116 -10.28 -1.70 2.98
N ASP A 117 -10.93 -1.67 4.15
CA ASP A 117 -10.74 -2.69 5.18
C ASP A 117 -11.08 -4.10 4.64
N ASP A 118 -12.19 -4.26 3.92
CA ASP A 118 -12.57 -5.56 3.31
C ASP A 118 -11.51 -6.11 2.33
N GLU A 119 -10.93 -5.23 1.51
CA GLU A 119 -9.90 -5.62 0.53
C GLU A 119 -8.58 -5.95 1.21
N VAL A 120 -8.21 -5.19 2.24
CA VAL A 120 -7.01 -5.41 3.04
C VAL A 120 -7.13 -6.72 3.81
N ASP A 121 -8.29 -7.02 4.39
CA ASP A 121 -8.56 -8.26 5.10
C ASP A 121 -8.52 -9.47 4.16
N ARG A 122 -9.13 -9.36 2.97
CA ARG A 122 -9.03 -10.39 1.92
C ARG A 122 -7.57 -10.68 1.56
N ILE A 123 -6.80 -9.65 1.22
CA ILE A 123 -5.39 -9.79 0.84
C ILE A 123 -4.58 -10.41 1.98
N THR A 124 -4.82 -9.96 3.20
CA THR A 124 -4.14 -10.48 4.38
C THR A 124 -4.41 -11.98 4.58
N LEU A 125 -5.66 -12.41 4.36
CA LEU A 125 -6.05 -13.80 4.47
C LEU A 125 -5.45 -14.67 3.35
N GLU A 126 -5.52 -14.19 2.11
CA GLU A 126 -5.12 -14.93 0.89
C GLU A 126 -3.59 -15.08 0.77
N TYR A 127 -2.87 -14.00 1.10
CA TYR A 127 -1.41 -13.99 1.05
C TYR A 127 -0.77 -14.45 2.37
N ARG A 128 -1.61 -14.73 3.38
CA ARG A 128 -1.32 -15.40 4.66
C ARG A 128 0.09 -15.14 5.19
N THR A 129 0.46 -13.86 5.24
CA THR A 129 1.65 -13.41 5.96
C THR A 129 1.47 -13.75 7.43
N LYS A 130 2.18 -14.76 7.93
CA LYS A 130 2.23 -15.07 9.38
C LYS A 130 2.69 -13.80 10.14
N GLY A 131 1.80 -13.21 10.94
CA GLY A 131 2.10 -12.08 11.83
C GLY A 131 0.97 -11.06 11.97
N ASP A 132 1.01 -10.28 13.05
CA ASP A 132 0.04 -9.23 13.38
C ASP A 132 0.09 -8.05 12.41
N LEU A 133 -0.87 -7.99 11.50
CA LEU A 133 -1.06 -6.90 10.54
C LEU A 133 -2.08 -5.89 11.05
N GLY A 134 -1.85 -4.60 10.80
CA GLY A 134 -2.81 -3.54 11.15
C GLY A 134 -2.86 -3.14 12.62
N ARG A 135 -2.20 -3.86 13.54
CA ARG A 135 -2.05 -3.44 14.96
C ARG A 135 -1.36 -2.08 15.12
N ASN A 136 -0.57 -1.65 14.14
CA ASN A 136 0.06 -0.35 14.14
C ASN A 136 -0.81 0.80 13.61
N LYS A 137 -1.96 0.49 12.98
CA LYS A 137 -2.92 1.50 12.51
C LYS A 137 -3.35 2.36 13.70
N ALA A 138 -3.28 3.68 13.56
CA ALA A 138 -3.59 4.58 14.67
C ALA A 138 -5.04 4.39 15.13
N SER A 139 -5.97 4.15 14.19
CA SER A 139 -7.37 3.83 14.49
C SER A 139 -7.53 2.55 15.32
N VAL A 140 -6.80 1.48 15.00
CA VAL A 140 -6.85 0.21 15.76
C VAL A 140 -6.25 0.40 17.15
N LYS A 141 -5.10 1.09 17.25
CA LYS A 141 -4.50 1.44 18.55
C LYS A 141 -5.46 2.27 19.40
N ARG A 142 -6.13 3.25 18.80
CA ARG A 142 -7.09 4.11 19.48
C ARG A 142 -8.32 3.34 19.95
N ALA A 143 -8.85 2.44 19.11
CA ALA A 143 -9.96 1.56 19.48
C ALA A 143 -9.58 0.61 20.62
N LEU A 144 -8.42 -0.03 20.55
CA LEU A 144 -7.89 -0.90 21.61
C LEU A 144 -7.67 -0.13 22.92
N TYR A 145 -7.05 1.05 22.88
CA TYR A 145 -6.90 1.92 24.05
C TYR A 145 -8.25 2.33 24.65
N THR A 146 -9.24 2.61 23.79
CA THR A 146 -10.57 3.01 24.22
C THR A 146 -11.30 1.85 24.89
N ALA A 147 -11.25 0.64 24.31
CA ALA A 147 -11.83 -0.57 24.90
C ALA A 147 -11.20 -0.89 26.27
N LEU A 148 -9.86 -0.81 26.36
CA LEU A 148 -9.12 -1.06 27.59
C LEU A 148 -9.41 0.00 28.67
N ALA A 149 -9.55 1.27 28.27
CA ALA A 149 -9.96 2.35 29.17
C ALA A 149 -11.42 2.24 29.64
N MET A 150 -12.28 1.61 28.84
CA MET A 150 -13.68 1.29 29.19
C MET A 150 -13.80 -0.01 30.02
N GLY A 151 -12.72 -0.78 30.18
CA GLY A 151 -12.69 -2.01 30.97
C GLY A 151 -13.44 -3.19 30.31
N LEU A 152 -13.54 -3.19 28.98
CA LEU A 152 -14.11 -4.29 28.17
C LEU A 152 -13.10 -5.40 27.89
#